data_AF-A0A1Z4NAW9-F1
#
_entry.id   AF-A0A1Z4NAW9-F1
#
_cell.length_a   1.000
_cell.length_b   1.000
_cell.length_c   1.000
_cell.angle_alpha   90.00
_cell.angle_beta   90.00
_cell.angle_gamma   90.00
#
_symmetry.space_group_name_H-M   'P 1'
#
loop_
_entity.id
_entity.type
_entity.pdbx_description
1 polymer ?
#
loop_
_entity_poly.entity_id
_entity_poly.type
_entity_poly.pdbx_seq_one_letter_code
_entity_poly.pdbx_strand_id
1 'polypeptide(L)'
;MSVESLANYESWDLTMNQLPKRSHLYSLQPIGFGTPTVESFTSYLQRLAAAHSVSIASLIRYKITPLFIQNNQPPDLLKADDAIKMLITAWHREPALLQQQSAKFWLDRTQHVFKVVSIVEKLTARRDLSFLTLLQWHSWRLNFNHIFHTEQRWCPGCYQDWREAGKPIYIPLLWTIEAVSVCPVHQRYLQLRCLYCGCFQPFLNLECHCLGYCCAYNAWLGRFFDNTAKSQGSRFDWEKWAAQSIGQIFAAMPTLSESSFSPEPQKFKYQRKPTLTKFLRWCYKLGINPHEGLQILSIIPSVLS
;
A
#
# COMPACT_ATOMS: atom_id res chain seq x y z
N MET A 1 -79.08 5.56 -11.50
CA MET A 1 -77.68 5.50 -11.95
C MET A 1 -76.86 5.06 -10.75
N SER A 2 -76.29 3.85 -10.81
CA SER A 2 -75.47 3.26 -9.74
C SER A 2 -74.11 3.95 -9.70
N VAL A 3 -73.72 4.46 -8.54
CA VAL A 3 -72.40 5.04 -8.31
C VAL A 3 -71.38 3.90 -8.32
N GLU A 4 -70.53 3.87 -9.34
CA GLU A 4 -69.40 2.94 -9.42
C GLU A 4 -68.51 3.14 -8.19
N SER A 5 -68.27 2.06 -7.45
CA SER A 5 -67.35 2.08 -6.32
C SER A 5 -65.94 2.34 -6.86
N LEU A 6 -65.42 3.54 -6.62
CA LEU A 6 -64.02 3.85 -6.82
C LEU A 6 -63.20 2.88 -5.96
N ALA A 7 -62.55 1.92 -6.61
CA ALA A 7 -61.58 1.05 -5.96
C ALA A 7 -60.45 1.95 -5.41
N ASN A 8 -60.33 2.01 -4.09
CA ASN A 8 -59.19 2.67 -3.45
C ASN A 8 -57.92 1.95 -3.93
N TYR A 9 -57.11 2.63 -4.74
CA TYR A 9 -55.77 2.17 -5.07
C TYR A 9 -54.94 2.03 -3.78
N GLU A 10 -54.07 1.02 -3.71
CA GLU A 10 -53.13 0.85 -2.60
C GLU A 10 -52.31 2.13 -2.41
N SER A 11 -52.30 2.64 -1.17
CA SER A 11 -51.52 3.83 -0.81
C SER A 11 -50.03 3.49 -0.87
N TRP A 12 -49.28 4.17 -1.73
CA TRP A 12 -47.83 4.06 -1.78
C TRP A 12 -47.23 4.48 -0.44
N ASP A 13 -46.41 3.60 0.15
CA ASP A 13 -45.59 3.94 1.30
C ASP A 13 -44.47 4.88 0.87
N LEU A 14 -44.68 6.19 1.10
CA LEU A 14 -43.71 7.24 0.83
C LEU A 14 -42.72 7.44 1.98
N THR A 15 -42.68 6.55 2.97
CA THR A 15 -41.67 6.64 4.02
C THR A 15 -40.28 6.49 3.40
N MET A 16 -39.49 7.57 3.47
CA MET A 16 -38.13 7.53 2.97
C MET A 16 -37.31 6.60 3.87
N ASN A 17 -36.92 5.45 3.33
CA ASN A 17 -35.96 4.57 3.98
C ASN A 17 -34.71 5.36 4.36
N GLN A 18 -34.34 5.32 5.64
CA GLN A 18 -33.10 5.96 6.09
C GLN A 18 -31.90 5.20 5.50
N LEU A 19 -31.33 5.77 4.44
CA LEU A 19 -30.15 5.22 3.80
C LEU A 19 -28.93 5.38 4.73
N PRO A 20 -28.07 4.36 4.84
CA PRO A 20 -26.86 4.48 5.64
C PRO A 20 -25.94 5.57 5.10
N LYS A 21 -25.24 6.28 5.99
CA LYS A 21 -24.29 7.33 5.63
C LYS A 21 -23.27 6.81 4.63
N ARG A 22 -23.17 7.46 3.47
CA ARG A 22 -22.23 7.10 2.40
C ARG A 22 -20.81 7.50 2.77
N SER A 23 -19.83 6.69 2.37
CA SER A 23 -18.42 7.08 2.41
C SER A 23 -18.16 8.25 1.45
N HIS A 24 -17.14 9.06 1.72
CA HIS A 24 -16.80 10.20 0.85
C HIS A 24 -16.07 9.76 -0.42
N LEU A 25 -15.30 8.67 -0.34
CA LEU A 25 -14.64 8.01 -1.45
C LEU A 25 -15.12 6.55 -1.54
N TYR A 26 -15.07 5.97 -2.74
CA TYR A 26 -15.37 4.55 -2.94
C TYR A 26 -14.57 3.65 -2.00
N SER A 27 -15.29 2.72 -1.38
CA SER A 27 -14.74 1.74 -0.45
C SER A 27 -14.15 0.56 -1.21
N LEU A 28 -13.07 0.80 -1.97
CA LEU A 28 -12.41 -0.23 -2.76
C LEU A 28 -11.77 -1.28 -1.85
N GLN A 29 -11.93 -2.56 -2.18
CA GLN A 29 -11.20 -3.63 -1.51
C GLN A 29 -9.75 -3.68 -2.01
N PRO A 30 -8.74 -3.78 -1.13
CA PRO A 30 -7.36 -4.00 -1.50
C PRO A 30 -7.22 -5.32 -2.21
N ILE A 31 -6.38 -5.32 -3.24
CA ILE A 31 -6.09 -6.56 -3.92
C ILE A 31 -5.09 -7.38 -3.09
N GLY A 32 -5.35 -8.68 -2.98
CA GLY A 32 -4.42 -9.62 -2.36
C GLY A 32 -4.25 -9.40 -0.86
N PHE A 33 -5.23 -8.81 -0.17
CA PHE A 33 -5.20 -8.71 1.29
C PHE A 33 -5.02 -10.11 1.93
N GLY A 34 -4.10 -10.23 2.88
CA GLY A 34 -3.74 -11.52 3.49
C GLY A 34 -2.99 -12.48 2.56
N THR A 35 -2.49 -12.02 1.42
CA THR A 35 -1.70 -12.85 0.48
C THR A 35 -0.27 -12.32 0.32
N PRO A 36 0.66 -13.14 -0.20
CA PRO A 36 2.04 -12.70 -0.47
C PRO A 36 2.16 -11.54 -1.45
N THR A 37 1.14 -11.31 -2.27
CA THR A 37 1.09 -10.23 -3.25
C THR A 37 0.08 -9.17 -2.84
N VAL A 38 -0.04 -8.84 -1.55
CA VAL A 38 -0.87 -7.73 -1.09
C VAL A 38 -0.50 -6.43 -1.81
N GLU A 39 -1.52 -5.67 -2.20
CA GLU A 39 -1.41 -4.37 -2.85
C GLU A 39 -0.63 -3.34 -2.00
N SER A 40 0.14 -2.46 -2.66
CA SER A 40 0.75 -1.31 -2.01
C SER A 40 -0.23 -0.15 -1.87
N PHE A 41 -0.05 0.69 -0.85
CA PHE A 41 -0.89 1.86 -0.64
C PHE A 41 -0.83 2.85 -1.82
N THR A 42 0.31 2.98 -2.50
CA THR A 42 0.43 3.84 -3.69
C THR A 42 -0.39 3.30 -4.86
N SER A 43 -0.40 1.99 -5.09
CA SER A 43 -1.28 1.33 -6.06
C SER A 43 -2.75 1.51 -5.72
N TYR A 44 -3.10 1.37 -4.43
CA TYR A 44 -4.46 1.59 -3.96
C TYR A 44 -4.93 3.02 -4.25
N LEU A 45 -4.08 4.03 -4.01
CA LEU A 45 -4.39 5.43 -4.36
C LEU A 45 -4.57 5.62 -5.87
N GLN A 46 -3.75 4.97 -6.71
CA GLN A 46 -3.90 4.98 -8.18
C GLN A 46 -5.25 4.41 -8.61
N ARG A 47 -5.63 3.25 -8.07
CA ARG A 47 -6.94 2.61 -8.34
C ARG A 47 -8.11 3.44 -7.81
N LEU A 48 -7.98 4.02 -6.63
CA LEU A 48 -9.01 4.88 -6.05
C LEU A 48 -9.25 6.12 -6.91
N ALA A 49 -8.19 6.80 -7.32
CA ALA A 49 -8.27 7.96 -8.21
C ALA A 49 -8.91 7.58 -9.56
N ALA A 50 -8.47 6.46 -10.15
CA ALA A 50 -9.04 5.95 -11.41
C ALA A 50 -10.54 5.62 -11.28
N ALA A 51 -10.97 5.00 -10.17
CA ALA A 51 -12.39 4.71 -9.93
C ALA A 51 -13.24 5.99 -9.85
N HIS A 52 -12.68 7.10 -9.35
CA HIS A 52 -13.33 8.42 -9.33
C HIS A 52 -13.13 9.22 -10.63
N SER A 53 -12.41 8.69 -11.62
CA SER A 53 -12.08 9.41 -12.86
C SER A 53 -11.39 10.78 -12.63
N VAL A 54 -10.56 10.88 -11.60
CA VAL A 54 -9.78 12.08 -11.25
C VAL A 54 -8.32 11.75 -11.11
N SER A 55 -7.41 12.67 -11.48
CA SER A 55 -5.96 12.52 -11.26
C SER A 55 -5.64 12.24 -9.78
N ILE A 56 -4.54 11.50 -9.52
CA ILE A 56 -4.08 11.32 -8.13
C ILE A 56 -3.67 12.65 -7.53
N ALA A 57 -3.07 13.53 -8.33
CA ALA A 57 -2.76 14.89 -7.89
C ALA A 57 -4.01 15.61 -7.38
N SER A 58 -5.13 15.51 -8.09
CA SER A 58 -6.43 16.08 -7.69
C SER A 58 -6.96 15.42 -6.42
N LEU A 59 -6.92 14.09 -6.34
CA LEU A 59 -7.35 13.35 -5.15
C LEU A 59 -6.56 13.79 -3.91
N ILE A 60 -5.23 13.86 -4.02
CA ILE A 60 -4.37 14.29 -2.92
C ILE A 60 -4.66 15.76 -2.58
N ARG A 61 -4.59 16.66 -3.55
CA ARG A 61 -4.73 18.11 -3.35
C ARG A 61 -6.06 18.49 -2.70
N TYR A 62 -7.17 17.92 -3.17
CA TYR A 62 -8.50 18.38 -2.78
C TYR A 62 -9.17 17.54 -1.71
N LYS A 63 -8.76 16.28 -1.52
CA LYS A 63 -9.38 15.40 -0.50
C LYS A 63 -8.44 15.05 0.65
N ILE A 64 -7.15 14.83 0.39
CA ILE A 64 -6.20 14.37 1.42
C ILE A 64 -5.50 15.56 2.10
N THR A 65 -4.93 16.49 1.34
CA THR A 65 -4.15 17.63 1.87
C THR A 65 -4.91 18.50 2.88
N PRO A 66 -6.19 18.88 2.67
CA PRO A 66 -6.90 19.73 3.62
C PRO A 66 -7.04 19.07 5.00
N LEU A 67 -7.37 17.77 5.02
CA LEU A 67 -7.49 17.00 6.26
C LEU A 67 -6.12 16.72 6.90
N PHE A 68 -5.08 16.57 6.09
CA PHE A 68 -3.71 16.38 6.57
C PHE A 68 -3.20 17.62 7.32
N ILE A 69 -3.52 18.81 6.81
CA ILE A 69 -3.16 20.09 7.43
C ILE A 69 -3.96 20.30 8.73
N GLN A 70 -5.28 20.09 8.69
CA GLN A 70 -6.15 20.24 9.87
C GLN A 70 -5.69 19.34 11.03
N ASN A 71 -5.34 18.08 10.74
CA ASN A 71 -4.85 17.13 11.75
C ASN A 71 -3.46 17.47 12.34
N ASN A 72 -2.74 18.44 11.77
CA ASN A 72 -1.43 18.88 12.28
C ASN A 72 -1.52 20.13 13.18
N GLN A 73 -2.71 20.73 13.32
CA GLN A 73 -2.88 21.91 14.15
C GLN A 73 -3.09 21.51 15.63
N PRO A 74 -2.45 22.18 16.59
CA PRO A 74 -2.80 22.02 18.00
C PRO A 74 -4.26 22.44 18.25
N PRO A 75 -4.96 21.85 19.23
CA PRO A 75 -6.39 22.08 19.46
C PRO A 75 -6.77 23.54 19.77
N ASP A 76 -5.81 24.36 20.20
CA ASP A 76 -6.03 25.76 20.58
C ASP A 76 -5.07 26.69 19.83
N LEU A 77 -5.59 27.86 19.45
CA LEU A 77 -4.89 29.06 18.94
C LEU A 77 -4.80 29.30 17.42
N LEU A 78 -5.85 29.06 16.65
CA LEU A 78 -6.02 29.77 15.38
C LEU A 78 -7.42 30.38 15.30
N LYS A 79 -7.49 31.71 15.18
CA LYS A 79 -8.74 32.39 14.81
C LYS A 79 -9.17 31.84 13.45
N ALA A 80 -10.49 31.72 13.21
CA ALA A 80 -11.03 31.15 11.98
C ALA A 80 -10.42 31.77 10.71
N ASP A 81 -10.13 33.08 10.73
CA ASP A 81 -9.49 33.81 9.64
C ASP A 81 -8.04 33.37 9.35
N ASP A 82 -7.28 33.01 10.37
CA ASP A 82 -5.90 32.53 10.22
C ASP A 82 -5.89 31.11 9.64
N ALA A 83 -6.84 30.26 10.05
CA ALA A 83 -7.02 28.94 9.46
C ALA A 83 -7.43 29.03 7.97
N ILE A 84 -8.32 29.96 7.61
CA ILE A 84 -8.73 30.21 6.22
C ILE A 84 -7.55 30.71 5.38
N LYS A 85 -6.79 31.72 5.86
CA LYS A 85 -5.59 32.21 5.16
C LYS A 85 -4.52 31.14 5.00
N MET A 86 -4.35 30.27 5.99
CA MET A 86 -3.41 29.15 5.94
C MET A 86 -3.86 28.09 4.92
N LEU A 87 -5.16 27.78 4.86
CA LEU A 87 -5.72 26.87 3.86
C LEU A 87 -5.58 27.45 2.45
N ILE A 88 -5.84 28.75 2.26
CA ILE A 88 -5.66 29.46 0.99
C ILE A 88 -4.19 29.45 0.55
N THR A 89 -3.26 29.81 1.44
CA THR A 89 -1.82 29.77 1.14
C THR A 89 -1.31 28.35 0.87
N ALA A 90 -1.81 27.35 1.58
CA ALA A 90 -1.53 25.94 1.32
C ALA A 90 -2.18 25.43 0.02
N TRP A 91 -3.28 26.04 -0.44
CA TRP A 91 -3.92 25.75 -1.72
C TRP A 91 -3.11 26.29 -2.90
N HIS A 92 -2.53 27.49 -2.73
CA HIS A 92 -1.71 28.15 -3.75
C HIS A 92 -0.29 27.57 -3.86
N ARG A 93 0.27 27.01 -2.78
CA ARG A 93 1.53 26.26 -2.84
C ARG A 93 1.26 24.83 -3.27
N GLU A 94 2.16 24.24 -4.07
CA GLU A 94 2.07 22.80 -4.32
C GLU A 94 2.21 22.05 -2.98
N PRO A 95 1.23 21.19 -2.64
CA PRO A 95 1.33 20.39 -1.43
C PRO A 95 2.62 19.56 -1.44
N ALA A 96 3.36 19.56 -0.34
CA ALA A 96 4.58 18.75 -0.21
C ALA A 96 4.35 17.26 -0.54
N LEU A 97 3.13 16.76 -0.32
CA LEU A 97 2.69 15.41 -0.73
C LEU A 97 2.85 15.16 -2.24
N LEU A 98 2.60 16.16 -3.09
CA LEU A 98 2.71 16.04 -4.55
C LEU A 98 4.17 16.08 -5.05
N GLN A 99 5.11 16.48 -4.20
CA GLN A 99 6.53 16.56 -4.60
C GLN A 99 7.30 15.27 -4.28
N GLN A 100 6.63 14.28 -3.66
CA GLN A 100 7.29 13.09 -3.12
C GLN A 100 6.75 11.83 -3.79
N GLN A 101 7.64 11.09 -4.45
CA GLN A 101 7.29 9.86 -5.17
C GLN A 101 8.11 8.65 -4.68
N SER A 102 8.81 8.77 -3.54
CA SER A 102 9.59 7.67 -2.97
C SER A 102 8.72 6.71 -2.17
N ALA A 103 9.06 5.42 -2.20
CA ALA A 103 8.42 4.41 -1.36
C ALA A 103 8.51 4.77 0.14
N LYS A 104 9.64 5.30 0.59
CA LYS A 104 9.83 5.70 1.99
C LYS A 104 8.79 6.74 2.45
N PHE A 105 8.44 7.69 1.59
CA PHE A 105 7.49 8.73 1.95
C PHE A 105 6.05 8.19 2.12
N TRP A 106 5.66 7.19 1.32
CA TRP A 106 4.29 6.69 1.25
C TRP A 106 4.03 5.38 1.98
N LEU A 107 5.05 4.56 2.20
CA LEU A 107 4.91 3.17 2.64
C LEU A 107 5.66 2.85 3.94
N ASP A 108 6.49 3.76 4.45
CA ASP A 108 7.30 3.52 5.66
C ASP A 108 6.46 3.61 6.95
N ARG A 109 7.08 3.27 8.07
CA ARG A 109 6.48 3.17 9.41
C ARG A 109 6.40 4.52 10.13
N THR A 110 6.30 5.60 9.37
CA THR A 110 6.40 6.97 9.91
C THR A 110 5.04 7.50 10.36
N GLN A 111 5.05 8.45 11.29
CA GLN A 111 3.84 9.16 11.70
C GLN A 111 3.15 9.87 10.52
N HIS A 112 3.94 10.30 9.52
CA HIS A 112 3.41 10.87 8.29
C HIS A 112 2.51 9.88 7.55
N VAL A 113 3.03 8.68 7.25
CA VAL A 113 2.29 7.64 6.55
C VAL A 113 1.05 7.23 7.33
N PHE A 114 1.15 7.07 8.65
CA PHE A 114 0.01 6.80 9.53
C PHE A 114 -1.11 7.85 9.35
N LYS A 115 -0.77 9.15 9.37
CA LYS A 115 -1.75 10.22 9.20
C LYS A 115 -2.43 10.17 7.83
N VAL A 116 -1.67 9.97 6.75
CA VAL A 116 -2.22 9.89 5.40
C VAL A 116 -3.14 8.68 5.26
N VAL A 117 -2.72 7.50 5.73
CA VAL A 117 -3.52 6.27 5.72
C VAL A 117 -4.82 6.48 6.50
N SER A 118 -4.76 6.99 7.72
CA SER A 118 -5.95 7.24 8.56
C SER A 118 -6.96 8.19 7.90
N ILE A 119 -6.48 9.20 7.15
CA ILE A 119 -7.35 10.09 6.38
C ILE A 119 -8.05 9.32 5.27
N VAL A 120 -7.32 8.51 4.50
CA VAL A 120 -7.90 7.75 3.39
C VAL A 120 -8.85 6.66 3.91
N GLU A 121 -8.53 6.01 5.02
CA GLU A 121 -9.41 5.08 5.73
C GLU A 121 -10.72 5.75 6.16
N LYS A 122 -10.64 6.94 6.76
CA LYS A 122 -11.83 7.73 7.11
C LYS A 122 -12.67 8.09 5.89
N LEU A 123 -12.03 8.53 4.80
CA LEU A 123 -12.72 8.94 3.57
C LEU A 123 -13.38 7.75 2.85
N THR A 124 -12.75 6.58 2.89
CA THR A 124 -13.23 5.34 2.23
C THR A 124 -14.08 4.46 3.15
N ALA A 125 -14.21 4.83 4.43
CA ALA A 125 -14.84 4.04 5.49
C ALA A 125 -14.22 2.63 5.66
N ARG A 126 -12.89 2.52 5.54
CA ARG A 126 -12.12 1.28 5.72
C ARG A 126 -11.17 1.35 6.91
N ARG A 127 -10.56 0.24 7.30
CA ARG A 127 -9.68 0.13 8.49
C ARG A 127 -8.42 -0.72 8.28
N ASP A 128 -8.23 -1.20 7.06
CA ASP A 128 -7.26 -2.21 6.68
C ASP A 128 -6.26 -1.68 5.62
N LEU A 129 -6.26 -0.37 5.35
CA LEU A 129 -5.30 0.25 4.44
C LEU A 129 -3.90 0.36 5.06
N SER A 130 -3.82 0.36 6.40
CA SER A 130 -2.53 0.31 7.11
C SER A 130 -1.67 -0.91 6.75
N PHE A 131 -2.29 -2.03 6.36
CA PHE A 131 -1.61 -3.26 5.88
C PHE A 131 -1.03 -3.14 4.47
N LEU A 132 -1.37 -2.08 3.72
CA LEU A 132 -0.81 -1.80 2.40
C LEU A 132 0.51 -0.99 2.48
N THR A 133 1.04 -0.86 3.70
CA THR A 133 2.27 -0.15 4.06
C THR A 133 3.08 -1.00 5.04
N LEU A 134 4.22 -0.50 5.50
CA LEU A 134 4.99 -1.13 6.58
C LEU A 134 4.58 -0.68 7.99
N LEU A 135 3.50 0.08 8.17
CA LEU A 135 3.08 0.59 9.50
C LEU A 135 3.00 -0.51 10.56
N GLN A 136 2.53 -1.71 10.19
CA GLN A 136 2.43 -2.88 11.07
C GLN A 136 3.78 -3.37 11.62
N TRP A 137 4.88 -2.97 11.00
CA TRP A 137 6.21 -3.38 11.41
C TRP A 137 6.81 -2.44 12.46
N HIS A 138 6.08 -1.44 12.98
CA HIS A 138 6.63 -0.39 13.86
C HIS A 138 7.37 -0.96 15.10
N SER A 139 6.89 -2.08 15.66
CA SER A 139 7.43 -2.71 16.86
C SER A 139 8.66 -3.57 16.59
N TRP A 140 8.98 -3.83 15.32
CA TRP A 140 10.01 -4.79 14.95
C TRP A 140 11.39 -4.29 15.32
N ARG A 141 12.20 -5.15 15.94
CA ARG A 141 13.57 -4.83 16.35
C ARG A 141 14.60 -4.99 15.21
N LEU A 142 14.23 -4.63 13.99
CA LEU A 142 15.13 -4.59 12.82
C LEU A 142 15.62 -3.16 12.51
N ASN A 143 16.73 -3.08 11.79
CA ASN A 143 17.17 -1.86 11.14
C ASN A 143 16.53 -1.79 9.74
N PHE A 144 15.76 -0.74 9.50
CA PHE A 144 15.00 -0.51 8.28
C PHE A 144 15.65 0.51 7.33
N ASN A 145 16.92 0.86 7.55
CA ASN A 145 17.69 1.64 6.59
C ASN A 145 17.75 0.89 5.25
N HIS A 146 17.42 1.60 4.16
CA HIS A 146 17.37 1.04 2.81
C HIS A 146 16.44 -0.18 2.67
N ILE A 147 15.33 -0.24 3.43
CA ILE A 147 14.33 -1.31 3.26
C ILE A 147 13.62 -1.24 1.91
N PHE A 148 13.45 -0.02 1.37
CA PHE A 148 12.83 0.19 0.07
C PHE A 148 13.90 0.31 -1.02
N HIS A 149 13.56 -0.21 -2.19
CA HIS A 149 14.30 0.08 -3.40
C HIS A 149 14.12 1.55 -3.81
N THR A 150 15.10 2.14 -4.48
CA THR A 150 15.07 3.55 -4.90
C THR A 150 14.08 3.81 -6.04
N GLU A 151 13.86 2.80 -6.87
CA GLU A 151 13.00 2.82 -8.07
C GLU A 151 11.89 1.76 -7.98
N GLN A 152 10.73 2.01 -8.59
CA GLN A 152 9.65 1.03 -8.63
C GLN A 152 10.01 -0.14 -9.55
N ARG A 153 9.93 -1.36 -9.00
CA ARG A 153 10.11 -2.61 -9.75
C ARG A 153 8.77 -3.26 -10.11
N TRP A 154 8.75 -4.06 -11.16
CA TRP A 154 7.58 -4.86 -11.53
C TRP A 154 7.93 -6.19 -12.16
N CYS A 155 6.98 -7.13 -12.15
CA CYS A 155 7.06 -8.33 -12.97
C CYS A 155 6.20 -8.15 -14.22
N PRO A 156 6.80 -8.12 -15.43
CA PRO A 156 6.04 -8.08 -16.67
C PRO A 156 5.14 -9.29 -16.87
N GLY A 157 5.60 -10.48 -16.43
CA GLY A 157 4.80 -11.70 -16.46
C GLY A 157 3.52 -11.54 -15.65
N CYS A 158 3.59 -11.04 -14.41
CA CYS A 158 2.39 -10.78 -13.61
C CYS A 158 1.45 -9.80 -14.30
N TYR A 159 1.98 -8.70 -14.85
CA TYR A 159 1.15 -7.75 -15.59
C TYR A 159 0.47 -8.41 -16.80
N GLN A 160 1.20 -9.20 -17.58
CA GLN A 160 0.67 -9.89 -18.75
C GLN A 160 -0.42 -10.90 -18.36
N ASP A 161 -0.14 -11.78 -17.40
CA ASP A 161 -1.12 -12.75 -16.90
C ASP A 161 -2.39 -12.08 -16.39
N TRP A 162 -2.26 -10.99 -15.63
CA TRP A 162 -3.42 -10.26 -15.11
C TRP A 162 -4.23 -9.61 -16.24
N ARG A 163 -3.56 -9.04 -17.24
CA ARG A 163 -4.23 -8.45 -18.41
C ARG A 163 -4.98 -9.49 -19.22
N GLU A 164 -4.37 -10.63 -19.51
CA GLU A 164 -4.98 -11.73 -20.26
C GLU A 164 -6.14 -12.36 -19.49
N ALA A 165 -6.03 -12.47 -18.16
CA ALA A 165 -7.09 -12.96 -17.30
C ALA A 165 -8.18 -11.91 -16.97
N GLY A 166 -8.11 -10.69 -17.52
CA GLY A 166 -9.05 -9.61 -17.21
C GLY A 166 -9.04 -9.17 -15.73
N LYS A 167 -7.97 -9.45 -15.00
CA LYS A 167 -7.78 -9.08 -13.59
C LYS A 167 -7.31 -7.64 -13.46
N PRO A 168 -7.65 -6.94 -12.36
CA PRO A 168 -7.17 -5.58 -12.15
C PRO A 168 -5.64 -5.56 -12.03
N ILE A 169 -5.01 -4.61 -12.71
CA ILE A 169 -3.58 -4.36 -12.57
C ILE A 169 -3.32 -3.54 -11.31
N TYR A 170 -2.30 -3.92 -10.56
CA TYR A 170 -1.90 -3.28 -9.30
C TYR A 170 -0.42 -3.51 -9.04
N ILE A 171 0.14 -2.80 -8.05
CA ILE A 171 1.53 -2.98 -7.63
C ILE A 171 1.54 -3.70 -6.27
N PRO A 172 2.04 -4.93 -6.18
CA PRO A 172 2.29 -5.59 -4.91
C PRO A 172 3.26 -4.80 -4.02
N LEU A 173 2.96 -4.65 -2.73
CA LEU A 173 3.84 -4.06 -1.72
C LEU A 173 5.21 -4.75 -1.72
N LEU A 174 5.22 -6.06 -1.97
CA LEU A 174 6.41 -6.89 -2.09
C LEU A 174 7.47 -6.31 -3.04
N TRP A 175 7.07 -5.75 -4.19
CA TRP A 175 8.02 -5.24 -5.19
C TRP A 175 8.76 -3.98 -4.74
N THR A 176 8.26 -3.30 -3.71
CA THR A 176 8.88 -2.09 -3.15
C THR A 176 10.07 -2.38 -2.24
N ILE A 177 10.18 -3.62 -1.72
CA ILE A 177 11.17 -4.01 -0.72
C ILE A 177 12.51 -4.36 -1.36
N GLU A 178 13.58 -3.64 -1.02
CA GLU A 178 14.92 -3.76 -1.59
C GLU A 178 15.38 -5.23 -1.76
N ALA A 179 15.22 -6.02 -0.71
CA ALA A 179 15.61 -7.44 -0.65
C ALA A 179 14.87 -8.36 -1.65
N VAL A 180 13.77 -7.90 -2.27
CA VAL A 180 12.98 -8.64 -3.25
C VAL A 180 13.41 -8.23 -4.67
N SER A 181 14.35 -8.96 -5.25
CA SER A 181 14.77 -8.75 -6.65
C SER A 181 14.10 -9.71 -7.64
N VAL A 182 13.51 -10.80 -7.15
CA VAL A 182 12.89 -11.87 -7.96
C VAL A 182 11.38 -11.89 -7.73
N CYS A 183 10.61 -12.07 -8.79
CA CYS A 183 9.18 -12.34 -8.72
C CYS A 183 8.96 -13.79 -8.23
N PRO A 184 8.25 -14.02 -7.11
CA PRO A 184 8.01 -15.37 -6.60
C PRO A 184 7.03 -16.18 -7.47
N VAL A 185 6.23 -15.52 -8.31
CA VAL A 185 5.26 -16.16 -9.21
C VAL A 185 5.96 -16.66 -10.48
N HIS A 186 6.55 -15.74 -11.26
CA HIS A 186 7.19 -16.07 -12.54
C HIS A 186 8.67 -16.45 -12.46
N GLN A 187 9.22 -16.48 -11.24
CA GLN A 187 10.60 -16.89 -10.96
C GLN A 187 11.62 -16.24 -11.90
N ARG A 188 11.57 -14.91 -11.94
CA ARG A 188 12.44 -14.08 -12.79
C ARG A 188 12.75 -12.78 -12.08
N TYR A 189 13.86 -12.15 -12.44
CA TYR A 189 14.17 -10.82 -11.93
C TYR A 189 13.09 -9.80 -12.29
N LEU A 190 12.74 -8.96 -11.32
CA LEU A 190 11.84 -7.83 -11.55
C LEU A 190 12.51 -6.82 -12.49
N GLN A 191 11.71 -6.22 -13.37
CA GLN A 191 12.16 -5.14 -14.24
C GLN A 191 12.20 -3.81 -13.47
N LEU A 192 13.14 -2.96 -13.88
CA LEU A 192 13.35 -1.62 -13.36
C LEU A 192 13.08 -0.53 -14.40
N ARG A 193 13.32 -0.85 -15.67
CA ARG A 193 13.28 0.10 -16.79
C ARG A 193 12.29 -0.35 -17.83
N CYS A 194 11.54 0.59 -18.37
CA CYS A 194 10.62 0.32 -19.47
C CYS A 194 11.43 -0.16 -20.69
N LEU A 195 11.00 -1.26 -21.33
CA LEU A 195 11.67 -1.78 -22.53
C LEU A 195 11.49 -0.88 -23.77
N TYR A 196 10.54 0.06 -23.73
CA TYR A 196 10.33 1.00 -24.83
C TYR A 196 11.24 2.24 -24.72
N CYS A 197 11.29 2.89 -23.55
CA CYS A 197 12.01 4.16 -23.39
C CYS A 197 13.19 4.15 -22.42
N GLY A 198 13.39 3.06 -21.66
CA GLY A 198 14.46 2.97 -20.66
C GLY A 198 14.22 3.74 -19.35
N CYS A 199 13.15 4.52 -19.24
CA CYS A 199 12.83 5.29 -18.03
C CYS A 199 12.44 4.38 -16.86
N PHE A 200 12.84 4.79 -15.65
CA PHE A 200 12.30 4.24 -14.40
C PHE A 200 10.83 4.63 -14.22
N GLN A 201 10.13 3.88 -13.38
CA GLN A 201 8.75 4.16 -13.04
C GLN A 201 8.69 4.72 -11.61
N PRO A 202 7.86 5.76 -11.36
CA PRO A 202 7.68 6.27 -10.00
C PRO A 202 6.86 5.29 -9.15
N PHE A 203 7.03 5.31 -7.82
CA PHE A 203 6.17 4.53 -6.92
C PHE A 203 4.73 5.06 -6.88
N LEU A 204 4.54 6.35 -7.20
CA LEU A 204 3.24 7.00 -7.28
C LEU A 204 3.23 7.92 -8.52
N ASN A 205 2.44 7.57 -9.52
CA ASN A 205 2.26 8.38 -10.72
C ASN A 205 1.13 9.38 -10.52
N LEU A 206 1.45 10.67 -10.40
CA LEU A 206 0.48 11.71 -10.07
C LEU A 206 -0.45 12.09 -11.22
N GLU A 207 0.00 11.89 -12.46
CA GLU A 207 -0.65 12.40 -13.68
C GLU A 207 -1.41 11.30 -14.45
N CYS A 208 -1.01 10.03 -14.30
CA CYS A 208 -1.57 8.92 -15.08
C CYS A 208 -2.28 7.86 -14.22
N HIS A 209 -3.44 7.40 -14.69
CA HIS A 209 -4.27 6.35 -14.06
C HIS A 209 -3.89 4.93 -14.44
N CYS A 210 -3.05 4.76 -15.47
CA CYS A 210 -2.87 3.48 -16.12
C CYS A 210 -1.78 2.66 -15.42
N LEU A 211 -2.16 1.95 -14.35
CA LEU A 211 -1.33 0.91 -13.75
C LEU A 211 -0.92 -0.11 -14.81
N GLY A 212 0.37 -0.49 -14.80
CA GLY A 212 0.96 -1.37 -15.82
C GLY A 212 1.38 -0.67 -17.11
N TYR A 213 1.31 0.66 -17.18
CA TYR A 213 1.79 1.43 -18.33
C TYR A 213 2.91 2.39 -17.94
N CYS A 214 3.79 2.67 -18.90
CA CYS A 214 4.92 3.55 -18.72
C CYS A 214 4.47 5.00 -18.49
N CYS A 215 5.02 5.67 -17.48
CA CYS A 215 4.72 7.08 -17.18
C CYS A 215 5.09 8.05 -18.30
N ALA A 216 6.11 7.73 -19.12
CA ALA A 216 6.63 8.64 -20.13
C ALA A 216 5.99 8.46 -21.52
N TYR A 217 5.70 7.21 -21.92
CA TYR A 217 5.25 6.88 -23.28
C TYR A 217 3.95 6.09 -23.32
N ASN A 218 3.32 5.84 -22.17
CA ASN A 218 2.10 5.04 -22.05
C ASN A 218 2.20 3.64 -22.71
N ALA A 219 3.41 3.10 -22.81
CA ALA A 219 3.66 1.76 -23.34
C ALA A 219 3.34 0.69 -22.28
N TRP A 220 2.75 -0.43 -22.70
CA TRP A 220 2.43 -1.55 -21.81
C TRP A 220 3.70 -2.18 -21.20
N LEU A 221 3.77 -2.24 -19.87
CA LEU A 221 4.91 -2.75 -19.10
C LEU A 221 4.91 -4.27 -18.92
N GLY A 222 3.86 -4.97 -19.37
CA GLY A 222 3.80 -6.43 -19.40
C GLY A 222 4.53 -7.06 -20.58
N ARG A 223 5.15 -6.28 -21.48
CA ARG A 223 6.04 -6.84 -22.51
C ARG A 223 7.38 -7.24 -21.88
N PHE A 224 7.86 -8.44 -22.19
CA PHE A 224 9.16 -8.92 -21.72
C PHE A 224 9.85 -9.82 -22.74
N PHE A 225 11.16 -10.00 -22.53
CA PHE A 225 11.96 -11.04 -23.15
C PHE A 225 12.33 -12.06 -22.07
N ASP A 226 12.08 -13.34 -22.32
CA ASP A 226 12.49 -14.41 -21.42
C ASP A 226 14.00 -14.66 -21.57
N ASN A 227 14.79 -14.06 -20.67
CA ASN A 227 16.20 -14.40 -20.53
C ASN A 227 16.40 -15.35 -19.35
N THR A 228 16.03 -16.62 -19.56
CA THR A 228 16.06 -17.69 -18.55
C THR A 228 17.46 -17.99 -18.04
N ALA A 229 18.52 -17.66 -18.80
CA ALA A 229 19.91 -17.88 -18.42
C ALA A 229 20.33 -17.15 -17.13
N LYS A 230 19.65 -16.05 -16.77
CA LYS A 230 19.92 -15.32 -15.52
C LYS A 230 19.17 -15.87 -14.30
N SER A 231 18.18 -16.75 -14.49
CA SER A 231 17.25 -17.17 -13.43
C SER A 231 17.63 -18.53 -12.83
N GLN A 232 18.92 -18.77 -12.63
CA GLN A 232 19.48 -20.02 -12.13
C GLN A 232 20.71 -19.79 -11.23
N GLY A 233 21.03 -20.79 -10.41
CA GLY A 233 22.21 -20.81 -9.54
C GLY A 233 21.96 -20.30 -8.12
N SER A 234 22.94 -20.54 -7.24
CA SER A 234 22.81 -20.35 -5.79
C SER A 234 22.41 -18.92 -5.37
N ARG A 235 22.85 -17.90 -6.11
CA ARG A 235 22.43 -16.52 -5.89
C ARG A 235 20.94 -16.33 -6.16
N PHE A 236 20.47 -16.84 -7.29
CA PHE A 236 19.07 -16.75 -7.68
C PHE A 236 18.18 -17.53 -6.71
N ASP A 237 18.62 -18.71 -6.26
CA ASP A 237 17.88 -19.52 -5.28
C ASP A 237 17.67 -18.75 -3.96
N TRP A 238 18.72 -18.09 -3.47
CA TRP A 238 18.63 -17.21 -2.31
C TRP A 238 17.68 -16.01 -2.54
N GLU A 239 17.79 -15.31 -3.67
CA GLU A 239 16.96 -14.14 -3.98
C GLU A 239 15.48 -14.51 -4.16
N LYS A 240 15.21 -15.68 -4.76
CA LYS A 240 13.87 -16.28 -4.85
C LYS A 240 13.32 -16.64 -3.47
N TRP A 241 14.12 -17.32 -2.64
CA TRP A 241 13.72 -17.67 -1.27
C TRP A 241 13.42 -16.43 -0.43
N ALA A 242 14.23 -15.38 -0.55
CA ALA A 242 14.02 -14.12 0.16
C ALA A 242 12.71 -13.45 -0.26
N ALA A 243 12.39 -13.43 -1.55
CA ALA A 243 11.12 -12.91 -2.06
C ALA A 243 9.91 -13.68 -1.53
N GLN A 244 9.97 -15.02 -1.53
CA GLN A 244 8.92 -15.88 -0.99
C GLN A 244 8.73 -15.67 0.51
N SER A 245 9.83 -15.57 1.25
CA SER A 245 9.87 -15.34 2.70
C SER A 245 9.20 -14.03 3.10
N ILE A 246 9.54 -12.92 2.43
CA ILE A 246 8.92 -11.62 2.69
C ILE A 246 7.43 -11.64 2.30
N GLY A 247 7.09 -12.33 1.21
CA GLY A 247 5.69 -12.53 0.83
C GLY A 247 4.87 -13.26 1.90
N GLN A 248 5.40 -14.36 2.46
CA GLN A 248 4.75 -15.08 3.56
C GLN A 248 4.55 -14.20 4.79
N ILE A 249 5.54 -13.37 5.13
CA ILE A 249 5.42 -12.37 6.20
C ILE A 249 4.24 -11.43 5.93
N PHE A 250 4.13 -10.87 4.72
CA PHE A 250 3.01 -9.98 4.39
C PHE A 250 1.65 -10.69 4.45
N ALA A 251 1.58 -11.94 4.00
CA ALA A 251 0.37 -12.75 4.08
C ALA A 251 -0.11 -12.97 5.53
N ALA A 252 0.84 -13.18 6.45
CA ALA A 252 0.55 -13.42 7.87
C ALA A 252 0.28 -12.14 8.69
N MET A 253 0.54 -10.94 8.16
CA MET A 253 0.42 -9.67 8.90
C MET A 253 -0.94 -9.45 9.57
N PRO A 254 -2.10 -9.67 8.91
CA PRO A 254 -3.39 -9.45 9.54
C PRO A 254 -3.56 -10.24 10.84
N THR A 255 -3.21 -11.53 10.81
CA THR A 255 -3.29 -12.45 11.96
C THR A 255 -2.34 -12.06 13.10
N LEU A 256 -1.15 -11.56 12.79
CA LEU A 256 -0.17 -11.15 13.80
C LEU A 256 -0.61 -9.90 14.57
N SER A 257 -1.35 -8.99 13.93
CA SER A 257 -1.80 -7.76 14.56
C SER A 257 -2.91 -7.97 15.61
N GLU A 258 -3.77 -8.97 15.44
CA GLU A 258 -4.83 -9.31 16.42
C GLU A 258 -4.26 -9.83 17.74
N SER A 259 -3.09 -10.46 17.68
CA SER A 259 -2.41 -11.05 18.83
C SER A 259 -1.57 -10.07 19.68
N SER A 260 -1.43 -8.80 19.27
CA SER A 260 -0.45 -7.86 19.85
C SER A 260 -1.02 -6.80 20.83
N PHE A 261 -2.16 -7.08 21.47
CA PHE A 261 -2.69 -6.25 22.57
C PHE A 261 -2.08 -6.61 23.94
N SER A 262 -0.82 -6.23 24.17
CA SER A 262 -0.29 -5.92 25.52
C SER A 262 1.11 -5.31 25.44
N PRO A 263 1.40 -4.17 26.10
CA PRO A 263 2.75 -3.68 26.24
C PRO A 263 3.22 -3.82 27.70
N GLU A 264 4.16 -4.74 27.95
CA GLU A 264 5.24 -4.46 28.89
C GLU A 264 6.58 -4.44 28.14
N PRO A 265 7.34 -3.34 28.21
CA PRO A 265 8.65 -3.27 27.57
C PRO A 265 9.69 -3.99 28.42
N GLN A 266 9.94 -5.27 28.16
CA GLN A 266 11.14 -5.93 28.67
C GLN A 266 12.39 -5.31 28.01
N LYS A 267 13.14 -4.58 28.84
CA LYS A 267 14.41 -3.92 28.49
C LYS A 267 15.51 -4.95 28.28
N PHE A 268 15.70 -5.41 27.05
CA PHE A 268 16.88 -6.19 26.68
C PHE A 268 18.04 -5.27 26.27
N LYS A 269 19.23 -5.51 26.85
CA LYS A 269 20.44 -4.74 26.62
C LYS A 269 20.94 -4.95 25.18
N TYR A 270 21.04 -3.83 24.47
CA TYR A 270 21.48 -3.62 23.09
C TYR A 270 22.38 -4.71 22.46
N GLN A 271 21.84 -5.37 21.44
CA GLN A 271 22.61 -5.82 20.27
C GLN A 271 22.25 -4.91 19.09
N ARG A 272 23.19 -4.65 18.17
CA ARG A 272 22.92 -3.89 16.94
C ARG A 272 21.77 -4.55 16.18
N LYS A 273 20.69 -3.81 15.94
CA LYS A 273 19.53 -4.32 15.17
C LYS A 273 19.99 -4.76 13.77
N PRO A 274 19.79 -6.03 13.36
CA PRO A 274 20.19 -6.47 12.03
C PRO A 274 19.30 -5.81 10.98
N THR A 275 19.84 -5.61 9.77
CA THR A 275 19.00 -5.22 8.63
C THR A 275 18.09 -6.39 8.22
N LEU A 276 16.99 -6.11 7.52
CA LEU A 276 16.10 -7.16 7.01
C LEU A 276 16.87 -8.22 6.21
N THR A 277 17.76 -7.81 5.31
CA THR A 277 18.59 -8.72 4.52
C THR A 277 19.52 -9.58 5.38
N LYS A 278 20.12 -9.02 6.45
CA LYS A 278 20.96 -9.80 7.38
C LYS A 278 20.14 -10.82 8.15
N PHE A 279 18.95 -10.43 8.62
CA PHE A 279 18.01 -11.31 9.29
C PHE A 279 17.57 -12.47 8.39
N LEU A 280 17.17 -12.18 7.15
CA LEU A 280 16.77 -13.20 6.18
C LEU A 280 17.93 -14.15 5.85
N ARG A 281 19.16 -13.64 5.73
CA ARG A 281 20.35 -14.49 5.48
C ARG A 281 20.63 -15.43 6.65
N TRP A 282 20.42 -14.97 7.88
CA TRP A 282 20.54 -15.81 9.06
C TRP A 282 19.50 -16.93 9.04
N CYS A 283 18.24 -16.62 8.74
CA CYS A 283 17.17 -17.63 8.62
C CYS A 283 17.47 -18.67 7.53
N TYR A 284 17.89 -18.22 6.34
CA TYR A 284 18.21 -19.12 5.22
C TYR A 284 19.36 -20.08 5.53
N LYS A 285 20.41 -19.60 6.19
CA LYS A 285 21.55 -20.46 6.58
C LYS A 285 21.17 -21.53 7.60
N LEU A 286 20.18 -21.24 8.45
CA LEU A 286 19.69 -22.17 9.46
C LEU A 286 18.53 -23.05 8.96
N GLY A 287 18.00 -22.81 7.76
CA GLY A 287 16.85 -23.53 7.23
C GLY A 287 15.55 -23.28 8.00
N ILE A 288 15.47 -22.18 8.75
CA ILE A 288 14.28 -21.84 9.57
C ILE A 288 13.33 -20.92 8.81
N ASN A 289 12.04 -21.01 9.14
CA ASN A 289 11.06 -20.10 8.59
C ASN A 289 11.30 -18.67 9.14
N PRO A 290 11.25 -17.61 8.31
CA PRO A 290 11.37 -16.23 8.79
C PRO A 290 10.38 -15.88 9.91
N HIS A 291 9.16 -16.42 9.89
CA HIS A 291 8.19 -16.23 10.96
C HIS A 291 8.69 -16.79 12.30
N GLU A 292 9.23 -18.01 12.30
CA GLU A 292 9.88 -18.60 13.48
C GLU A 292 11.11 -17.78 13.90
N GLY A 293 11.92 -17.35 12.94
CA GLY A 293 13.08 -16.49 13.19
C GLY A 293 12.73 -15.16 13.87
N LEU A 294 11.58 -14.56 13.52
CA LEU A 294 11.07 -13.35 14.15
C LEU A 294 10.72 -13.57 15.63
N GLN A 295 10.24 -14.77 15.99
CA GLN A 295 9.97 -15.17 17.37
C GLN A 295 11.25 -15.49 18.13
N ILE A 296 12.15 -16.31 17.55
CA ILE A 296 13.41 -16.76 18.16
C ILE A 296 14.29 -15.57 18.55
N LEU A 297 14.36 -14.54 17.70
CA LEU A 297 15.15 -13.33 17.97
C LEU A 297 14.38 -12.26 18.74
N SER A 298 13.16 -12.56 19.22
CA SER A 298 12.25 -11.60 19.85
C SER A 298 12.13 -10.29 19.05
N ILE A 299 12.11 -10.41 17.71
CA ILE A 299 12.02 -9.27 16.80
C ILE A 299 10.62 -8.67 16.88
N ILE A 300 9.60 -9.53 16.96
CA ILE A 300 8.21 -9.18 17.29
C ILE A 300 8.04 -9.37 18.80
N PRO A 301 7.29 -8.48 19.51
CA PRO A 301 6.91 -8.75 20.89
C PRO A 301 6.27 -10.13 21.02
N SER A 302 6.70 -10.92 22.01
CA SER A 302 6.16 -12.25 22.26
C SER A 302 4.67 -12.13 22.56
N VAL A 303 3.84 -12.78 21.76
CA VAL A 303 2.47 -13.13 22.17
C VAL A 303 2.67 -14.25 23.18
N LEU A 304 2.63 -13.92 24.48
CA LEU A 304 2.50 -14.96 25.48
C LEU A 304 1.11 -15.56 25.26
N SER A 305 1.10 -16.84 24.86
CA SER A 305 -0.09 -17.70 24.81
C SER A 305 -0.80 -17.76 26.15
#